data_AF-A0A7W9A4E6-F1
#
_entry.id   AF-A0A7W9A4E6-F1
#
_cell.length_a   1.000
_cell.length_b   1.000
_cell.length_c   1.000
_cell.angle_alpha   90.00
_cell.angle_beta   90.00
_cell.angle_gamma   90.00
#
_symmetry.space_group_name_H-M   'P 1'
#
loop_
_entity.id
_entity.type
_entity.pdbx_description
1 polymer ?
#
loop_
_entity_poly.entity_id
_entity_poly.type
_entity_poly.pdbx_seq_one_letter_code
_entity_poly.pdbx_strand_id
1 'polypeptide(L)'
;MEPPKDKEEALAGLLNGTMVTLLASVFPVVIVWQIARHWREMLSAGLTDTATDSALGIGLLVASISALRYGIRTLHLNWTSLRTL
;
A
#
# COMPACT_ATOMS: atom_id res chain seq x y z
N MET A 1 -13.48 2.39 -13.11
CA MET A 1 -14.33 2.00 -11.98
C MET A 1 -15.67 2.62 -12.24
N GLU A 2 -16.70 1.80 -12.32
CA GLU A 2 -18.07 2.28 -12.39
C GLU A 2 -18.49 2.79 -11.00
N PRO A 3 -19.31 3.86 -10.93
CA PRO A 3 -19.86 4.33 -9.66
C PRO A 3 -20.86 3.30 -9.09
N PRO A 4 -20.88 3.09 -7.76
CA PRO A 4 -21.79 2.13 -7.12
C PRO A 4 -23.25 2.55 -7.34
N LYS A 5 -24.11 1.56 -7.62
CA LYS A 5 -25.52 1.79 -7.96
C LYS A 5 -26.39 1.93 -6.71
N ASP A 6 -26.04 1.22 -5.65
CA ASP A 6 -26.81 1.15 -4.41
C ASP A 6 -25.94 1.41 -3.17
N LYS A 7 -26.59 1.77 -2.05
CA LYS A 7 -25.90 2.06 -0.76
C LYS A 7 -25.14 0.86 -0.21
N GLU A 8 -25.65 -0.36 -0.42
CA GLU A 8 -24.99 -1.60 -0.02
C GLU A 8 -23.70 -1.83 -0.81
N GLU A 9 -23.71 -1.55 -2.12
CA GLU A 9 -22.54 -1.68 -2.98
C GLU A 9 -21.45 -0.65 -2.61
N ALA A 10 -21.88 0.56 -2.23
CA ALA A 10 -20.97 1.60 -1.74
C ALA A 10 -20.33 1.24 -0.38
N LEU A 11 -21.08 0.63 0.54
CA LEU A 11 -20.56 0.14 1.82
C LEU A 11 -19.59 -1.03 1.63
N ALA A 12 -19.92 -1.99 0.76
CA ALA A 12 -19.01 -3.08 0.40
C ALA A 12 -17.72 -2.56 -0.25
N GLY A 13 -17.83 -1.55 -1.11
CA GLY A 13 -16.71 -0.85 -1.72
C GLY A 13 -15.83 -0.10 -0.71
N LEU A 14 -16.42 0.52 0.32
CA LEU A 14 -15.68 1.14 1.42
C LEU A 14 -14.93 0.10 2.27
N LEU A 15 -15.59 -1.00 2.63
CA LEU A 15 -14.96 -2.08 3.41
C LEU A 15 -13.79 -2.68 2.64
N ASN A 16 -13.99 -2.99 1.36
CA ASN A 16 -12.95 -3.56 0.50
C ASN A 16 -11.81 -2.56 0.27
N GLY A 17 -12.12 -1.28 0.02
CA GLY A 17 -11.13 -0.21 -0.08
C GLY A 17 -10.31 -0.05 1.20
N THR A 18 -10.93 -0.19 2.37
CA THR A 18 -10.27 -0.13 3.68
C THR A 18 -9.31 -1.32 3.85
N MET A 19 -9.78 -2.54 3.56
CA MET A 19 -8.95 -3.75 3.65
C MET A 19 -7.74 -3.69 2.71
N VAL A 20 -7.95 -3.26 1.46
CA VAL A 20 -6.85 -3.09 0.49
C VAL A 20 -5.85 -2.04 0.96
N THR A 21 -6.33 -0.92 1.50
CA THR A 21 -5.44 0.15 1.99
C THR A 21 -4.62 -0.32 3.20
N LEU A 22 -5.26 -1.03 4.14
CA LEU A 22 -4.57 -1.62 5.31
C LEU A 22 -3.51 -2.64 4.87
N LEU A 23 -3.87 -3.60 4.03
CA LEU A 23 -2.94 -4.62 3.53
C LEU A 23 -1.80 -4.01 2.71
N ALA A 24 -2.11 -3.03 1.86
CA ALA A 24 -1.11 -2.31 1.09
C ALA A 24 -0.15 -1.50 1.98
N SER A 25 -0.61 -0.97 3.12
CA SER A 25 0.18 -0.17 4.05
C SER A 25 1.19 -0.97 4.90
N VAL A 26 1.02 -2.29 5.00
CA VAL A 26 1.96 -3.16 5.73
C VAL A 26 3.31 -3.22 5.03
N PHE A 27 3.33 -3.31 3.70
CA PHE A 27 4.56 -3.48 2.93
C PHE A 27 5.52 -2.27 2.97
N PRO A 28 5.08 -1.01 2.84
CA PRO A 28 5.92 0.17 2.99
C PRO A 28 6.54 0.24 4.38
N VAL A 29 5.79 -0.11 5.41
CA VAL A 29 6.29 -0.13 6.80
C VAL A 29 7.40 -1.18 6.96
N VAL A 30 7.18 -2.39 6.44
CA VAL A 30 8.19 -3.47 6.46
C VAL A 30 9.44 -3.07 5.68
N ILE A 31 9.29 -2.40 4.53
CA ILE A 31 10.41 -1.96 3.71
C ILE A 31 11.17 -0.80 4.37
N VAL A 32 10.49 0.19 4.92
CA VAL A 32 11.14 1.28 5.70
C VAL A 32 11.89 0.68 6.89
N TRP A 33 11.33 -0.33 7.56
CA TRP A 33 12.00 -1.04 8.65
C TRP A 33 13.23 -1.82 8.18
N GLN A 34 13.14 -2.53 7.05
CA GLN A 34 14.27 -3.23 6.41
C GLN A 34 15.39 -2.25 6.03
N ILE A 35 15.06 -1.11 5.41
CA ILE A 35 16.02 -0.06 5.06
C ILE A 35 16.68 0.50 6.32
N ALA A 36 15.90 0.82 7.36
CA ALA A 36 16.42 1.35 8.62
C ALA A 36 17.38 0.35 9.31
N ARG A 37 17.05 -0.95 9.25
CA ARG A 37 17.91 -2.02 9.76
C ARG A 37 19.18 -2.17 8.93
N HIS A 38 19.08 -2.15 7.60
CA HIS A 38 20.22 -2.26 6.68
C HIS A 38 21.18 -1.08 6.82
N TRP A 39 20.65 0.14 6.99
CA TRP A 39 21.46 1.32 7.28
C TRP A 39 22.22 1.20 8.59
N ARG A 40 21.57 0.66 9.63
CA ARG A 40 22.23 0.39 10.92
C ARG A 40 23.32 -0.66 10.78
N GLU A 41 23.10 -1.69 9.97
CA GLU A 41 24.08 -2.74 9.68
C GLU A 41 25.26 -2.21 8.85
N MET A 42 25.03 -1.41 7.79
CA MET A 42 26.08 -0.73 7.01
C MET A 42 26.93 0.23 7.83
N LEU A 43 26.33 0.94 8.80
CA LEU A 43 27.08 1.80 9.73
C LEU A 43 27.94 0.98 10.71
N SER A 44 27.69 -0.32 10.85
CA SER A 44 28.38 -1.22 11.77
C SER A 44 29.32 -2.26 11.11
N ALA A 45 29.12 -2.58 9.83
CA ALA A 45 29.82 -3.65 9.12
C ALA A 45 30.23 -3.20 7.70
N GLY A 46 31.49 -3.47 7.35
CA GLY A 46 32.11 -3.08 6.09
C GLY A 46 31.33 -3.52 4.84
N LEU A 47 31.32 -2.64 3.85
CA LEU A 47 30.57 -2.70 2.59
C LEU A 47 30.97 -3.90 1.70
N THR A 48 30.35 -5.06 1.89
CA THR A 48 30.30 -6.11 0.85
C THR A 48 29.01 -6.92 0.97
N ASP A 49 28.38 -7.17 -0.18
CA ASP A 49 27.15 -7.95 -0.43
C ASP A 49 25.78 -7.34 -0.10
N THR A 50 25.27 -6.45 -0.96
CA THR A 50 23.82 -6.15 -0.93
C THR A 50 23.20 -5.67 -2.25
N ALA A 51 23.59 -6.24 -3.40
CA ALA A 51 23.02 -5.79 -4.68
C ALA A 51 21.73 -6.52 -5.09
N THR A 52 21.55 -7.78 -4.68
CA THR A 52 20.46 -8.65 -5.19
C THR A 52 19.15 -8.56 -4.40
N ASP A 53 19.19 -8.36 -3.07
CA ASP A 53 17.97 -8.22 -2.24
C ASP A 53 17.24 -6.89 -2.43
N SER A 54 17.94 -5.85 -2.88
CA SER A 54 17.36 -4.51 -3.07
C SER A 54 16.34 -4.45 -4.22
N ALA A 55 16.49 -5.26 -5.26
CA ALA A 55 15.59 -5.24 -6.43
C ALA A 55 14.18 -5.76 -6.11
N LEU A 56 14.08 -6.82 -5.31
CA LEU A 56 12.79 -7.36 -4.83
C LEU A 56 12.08 -6.37 -3.91
N GLY A 57 12.83 -5.71 -3.02
CA GLY A 57 12.30 -4.67 -2.13
C GLY A 57 11.70 -3.48 -2.89
N ILE A 58 12.37 -3.01 -3.95
CA ILE A 58 11.89 -1.89 -4.78
C ILE A 58 10.60 -2.29 -5.53
N GLY A 59 10.55 -3.47 -6.14
CA GLY A 59 9.36 -3.95 -6.85
C GLY A 59 8.14 -4.06 -5.94
N LEU A 60 8.32 -4.56 -4.71
CA LEU A 60 7.27 -4.65 -3.70
C LEU A 60 6.77 -3.26 -3.25
N LEU A 61 7.66 -2.27 -3.17
CA LEU A 61 7.35 -0.89 -2.82
C LEU A 61 6.46 -0.24 -3.88
N VAL A 62 6.82 -0.39 -5.16
CA VAL A 62 6.05 0.16 -6.29
C VAL A 62 4.66 -0.48 -6.36
N ALA A 63 4.58 -1.80 -6.19
CA ALA A 63 3.31 -2.53 -6.15
C ALA A 63 2.43 -2.08 -4.98
N SER A 64 3.02 -1.90 -3.79
CA SER A 64 2.32 -1.41 -2.61
C SER A 64 1.78 0.01 -2.81
N ILE A 65 2.58 0.96 -3.29
CA ILE A 65 2.13 2.33 -3.55
C ILE A 65 0.97 2.34 -4.55
N SER A 66 1.05 1.48 -5.58
CA SER A 66 -0.01 1.34 -6.58
C SER A 66 -1.31 0.79 -5.96
N ALA A 67 -1.21 -0.22 -5.10
CA ALA A 67 -2.34 -0.78 -4.37
C ALA A 67 -2.94 0.22 -3.36
N LEU A 68 -2.12 1.03 -2.70
CA LEU A 68 -2.54 2.05 -1.74
C LEU A 68 -3.29 3.18 -2.47
N ARG A 69 -2.78 3.61 -3.64
CA ARG A 69 -3.46 4.57 -4.52
C ARG A 69 -4.80 4.03 -5.00
N TYR A 70 -4.88 2.75 -5.35
CA TYR A 70 -6.12 2.09 -5.73
C TYR A 70 -7.13 2.05 -4.57
N GLY A 71 -6.68 1.66 -3.37
CA GLY A 71 -7.50 1.62 -2.16
C GLY A 71 -8.09 2.98 -1.80
N ILE A 72 -7.26 4.03 -1.78
CA ILE A 72 -7.71 5.42 -1.52
C ILE A 72 -8.73 5.88 -2.57
N ARG A 73 -8.49 5.59 -3.86
CA ARG A 73 -9.40 6.00 -4.93
C ARG A 73 -10.75 5.28 -4.82
N THR A 74 -10.73 4.01 -4.42
CA THR A 74 -11.93 3.21 -4.15
C THR A 74 -12.70 3.76 -2.95
N LEU A 75 -12.01 4.08 -1.86
CA LEU A 75 -12.61 4.71 -0.67
C LEU A 75 -13.26 6.05 -1.03
N HIS A 76 -12.55 6.88 -1.79
CA HIS A 76 -13.04 8.21 -2.17
C HIS A 76 -14.30 8.11 -3.03
N LEU A 77 -14.30 7.26 -4.06
CA LEU A 77 -15.46 7.07 -4.95
C LEU A 77 -16.69 6.55 -4.22
N ASN A 78 -16.52 5.57 -3.33
CA ASN A 78 -17.63 5.01 -2.56
C ASN A 78 -18.14 5.99 -1.49
N TRP A 79 -17.24 6.74 -0.85
CA TRP A 79 -17.61 7.81 0.10
C TRP A 79 -18.38 8.95 -0.56
N THR A 80 -17.93 9.42 -1.73
CA THR A 80 -18.65 10.47 -2.48
C THR A 80 -20.01 9.98 -2.94
N SER A 81 -20.12 8.71 -3.36
CA SER A 81 -21.39 8.14 -3.82
C SER A 81 -22.41 7.98 -2.68
N LEU A 82 -21.96 7.62 -1.48
CA LEU A 82 -22.79 7.58 -0.27
C LEU A 82 -23.32 8.95 0.18
N ARG A 83 -22.65 10.05 -0.18
CA ARG A 83 -23.17 11.40 0.07
C ARG A 83 -24.22 11.83 -0.93
N THR A 84 -24.19 11.27 -2.15
CA THR A 84 -25.09 11.64 -3.23
C THR A 84 -26.31 10.73 -3.37
N LEU A 85 -26.27 9.53 -2.77
CA LEU A 85 -27.36 8.54 -2.69
C LEU A 85 -28.12 8.64 -1.37
#